data_AF-A0A2E4XLZ8-F1
#
_entry.id   AF-A0A2E4XLZ8-F1
#
_cell.length_a   1.000
_cell.length_b   1.000
_cell.length_c   1.000
_cell.angle_alpha   90.00
_cell.angle_beta   90.00
_cell.angle_gamma   90.00
#
_symmetry.space_group_name_H-M   'P 1'
#
loop_
_entity.id
_entity.type
_entity.pdbx_description
1 polymer ?
#
loop_
_entity_poly.entity_id
_entity_poly.type
_entity_poly.pdbx_seq_one_letter_code
_entity_poly.pdbx_strand_id
1 'polypeptide(L)' 'EDNICIRAGHHCAEPLMDVLGVAATSRASMYIYNEEADIDALIDGLAKSQSIFGT' A
#
# COMPACT_ATOMS: atom_id res chain seq x y z
N GLU A 1 -7.88 11.16 0.58
CA GLU A 1 -8.46 11.87 1.73
C GLU A 1 -7.48 12.01 2.89
N ASP A 2 -6.70 10.98 3.25
CA ASP A 2 -5.73 11.07 4.37
C ASP A 2 -4.29 11.47 3.95
N ASN A 3 -4.11 12.03 2.74
CA ASN A 3 -2.82 12.47 2.18
C ASN A 3 -1.68 11.42 2.10
N ILE A 4 -2.03 10.12 2.03
CA ILE A 4 -1.07 9.03 1.88
C ILE A 4 -1.02 8.57 0.42
N CYS A 5 0.16 8.60 -0.19
CA CYS A 5 0.37 8.22 -1.60
C CYS A 5 0.96 6.81 -1.71
N ILE A 6 0.20 5.89 -2.29
CA ILE A 6 0.65 4.53 -2.64
C ILE A 6 0.32 4.20 -4.09
N ARG A 7 0.84 3.08 -4.60
CA ARG A 7 0.45 2.52 -5.89
C ARG A 7 -0.29 1.20 -5.70
N ALA A 8 -1.42 1.05 -6.36
CA ALA A 8 -2.12 -0.23 -6.48
C ALA A 8 -1.96 -0.78 -7.90
N GLY A 9 -1.91 -2.10 -8.04
CA GLY A 9 -1.91 -2.79 -9.33
C GLY A 9 -0.79 -3.82 -9.45
N HIS A 10 -0.43 -4.14 -10.70
CA HIS A 10 0.61 -5.10 -11.04
C HIS A 10 2.03 -4.51 -11.01
N HIS A 11 2.17 -3.18 -10.87
CA HIS A 11 3.46 -2.47 -10.80
C HIS A 11 4.40 -2.72 -12.00
N CYS A 12 3.84 -2.94 -13.19
CA CYS A 12 4.57 -3.38 -14.39
C CYS A 12 5.33 -4.71 -14.20
N ALA A 13 4.89 -5.54 -13.24
CA ALA A 13 5.51 -6.81 -12.87
C ALA A 13 4.48 -7.95 -12.89
N GLU A 14 3.67 -8.02 -13.95
CA GLU A 14 2.61 -9.03 -14.11
C GLU A 14 3.08 -10.48 -13.85
N PRO A 15 4.26 -10.92 -14.36
CA PRO A 15 4.71 -12.29 -14.09
C PRO A 15 4.93 -12.60 -12.60
N LEU A 16 5.26 -11.58 -11.78
CA LEU A 16 5.39 -11.77 -10.34
C LEU A 16 4.02 -11.90 -9.67
N MET A 17 3.01 -11.17 -10.15
CA MET A 17 1.63 -11.28 -9.66
C MET A 17 1.09 -12.68 -9.91
N ASP A 18 1.38 -13.26 -11.08
CA ASP A 18 1.05 -14.66 -11.42
C ASP A 18 1.70 -15.65 -10.44
N VAL A 19 3.00 -15.49 -10.14
CA VAL A 19 3.73 -16.35 -9.19
C VAL A 19 3.17 -16.24 -7.78
N LEU A 20 2.75 -15.04 -7.36
CA LEU A 20 2.16 -14.81 -6.03
C LEU A 20 0.68 -15.20 -5.96
N GLY A 21 0.02 -15.49 -7.09
CA GLY A 21 -1.39 -15.85 -7.15
C GLY A 21 -2.35 -14.72 -6.78
N VAL A 22 -1.95 -13.47 -6.99
CA VAL A 22 -2.76 -12.27 -6.68
C VAL A 22 -2.89 -11.39 -7.92
N ALA A 23 -4.04 -10.74 -8.11
CA ALA A 23 -4.25 -9.87 -9.27
C ALA A 23 -3.52 -8.51 -9.16
N ALA A 24 -3.28 -8.06 -7.93
CA ALA A 24 -2.65 -6.78 -7.65
C ALA A 24 -2.13 -6.74 -6.21
N THR A 25 -1.21 -5.82 -5.94
CA THR A 25 -0.83 -5.45 -4.58
C THR A 25 -0.87 -3.94 -4.40
N SER A 26 -1.05 -3.50 -3.16
CA SER A 26 -0.77 -2.14 -2.75
C SER A 26 0.69 -2.03 -2.34
N ARG A 27 1.41 -1.02 -2.86
CA ARG A 27 2.82 -0.79 -2.59
C ARG A 27 3.04 0.64 -2.11
N ALA A 28 3.50 0.77 -0.87
CA ALA A 28 4.14 1.96 -0.35
C ALA A 28 5.66 1.81 -0.55
N SER A 29 6.32 2.85 -1.07
CA SER A 29 7.76 2.85 -1.36
C SER A 29 8.40 4.09 -0.77
N MET A 30 9.43 3.91 0.06
CA MET A 30 10.07 4.97 0.83
C MET A 30 11.42 5.37 0.23
N TYR A 31 11.92 6.55 0.60
CA TYR A 31 13.24 7.07 0.27
C TYR A 31 13.81 7.91 1.42
N ILE A 32 14.96 8.57 1.20
CA ILE A 32 15.71 9.29 2.25
C ILE A 32 14.97 10.48 2.88
N TYR A 33 13.88 10.94 2.27
CA TYR A 33 13.08 12.07 2.74
C TYR A 33 11.81 11.64 3.48
N ASN A 34 11.62 10.33 3.70
CA ASN A 34 10.53 9.84 4.52
C ASN A 34 10.91 9.81 5.99
N GLU A 35 9.91 10.04 6.84
CA GLU A 35 10.04 10.04 8.30
C GLU A 35 9.19 8.94 8.93
N GLU A 36 9.46 8.61 10.19
CA GLU A 36 8.65 7.62 10.95
C GLU A 36 7.16 8.04 10.99
N ALA A 37 6.89 9.34 11.06
CA ALA A 37 5.54 9.88 11.02
C ALA A 37 4.79 9.56 9.70
N ASP A 38 5.49 9.40 8.57
CA ASP A 38 4.86 8.95 7.31
C ASP A 38 4.39 7.50 7.41
N ILE A 39 5.16 6.66 8.12
CA ILE A 39 4.86 5.24 8.33
C ILE A 39 3.67 5.11 9.29
N ASP A 40 3.66 5.90 10.37
CA ASP A 40 2.54 5.95 11.31
C ASP A 40 1.24 6.35 10.59
N ALA A 41 1.29 7.40 9.77
CA ALA A 41 0.14 7.81 8.95
C ALA A 41 -0.33 6.68 8.02
N LEU A 42 0.60 5.95 7.37
CA LEU A 42 0.28 4.80 6.53
C LEU A 42 -0.42 3.69 7.33
N ILE A 43 0.06 3.36 8.53
CA ILE A 43 -0.53 2.33 9.40
C ILE A 43 -1.96 2.72 9.81
N ASP A 44 -2.17 3.95 10.24
CA ASP A 44 -3.49 4.46 10.63
C ASP A 44 -4.47 4.44 9.44
N GLY A 45 -4.00 4.82 8.25
CA GLY A 45 -4.78 4.75 7.02
C GLY A 45 -5.16 3.32 6.62
N LEU A 46 -4.28 2.34 6.84
CA LEU A 46 -4.56 0.92 6.60
C LEU A 46 -5.58 0.38 7.61
N ALA A 47 -5.45 0.71 8.90
CA ALA A 47 -6.39 0.30 9.94
C ALA A 47 -7.80 0.87 9.66
N LYS A 48 -7.89 2.13 9.22
CA LYS A 48 -9.14 2.75 8.78
C LYS A 48 -9.72 2.06 7.54
N SER A 49 -8.89 1.69 6.57
CA SER A 49 -9.35 0.94 5.40
C SER A 49 -9.91 -0.44 5.79
N GLN A 50 -9.25 -1.12 6.74
CA GLN A 50 -9.73 -2.39 7.28
C GLN A 50 -11.04 -2.23 8.07
N SER A 51 -11.26 -1.14 8.80
CA SER A 51 -12.53 -0.96 9.52
C SER A 51 -13.71 -0.69 8.58
N ILE A 52 -13.46 -0.12 7.40
CA ILE A 52 -14.50 0.17 6.39
C ILE A 52 -14.81 -1.06 5.53
N PHE A 53 -13.78 -1.80 5.11
CA PHE A 53 -13.91 -2.87 4.11
C PHE A 53 -13.58 -4.28 4.63
N GLY A 54 -12.99 -4.39 5.82
CA GLY A 54 -12.64 -5.65 6.45
C GLY A 54 -13.89 -6.40 6.92
N THR A 55 -13.81 -7.73 6.84
CA THR A 55 -14.86 -8.65 7.30
C THR A 55 -14.70 -8.97 8.78
#